data_AF-A0AAD1NK09-F1
#
_entry.id   AF-A0AAD1NK09-F1
#
_cell.length_a   1.000
_cell.length_b   1.000
_cell.length_c   1.000
_cell.angle_alpha   90.00
_cell.angle_beta   90.00
_cell.angle_gamma   90.00
#
_symmetry.space_group_name_H-M   'P 1'
#
loop_
_entity.id
_entity.type
_entity.pdbx_description
1 polymer ?
#
loop_
_entity_poly.entity_id
_entity_poly.type
_entity_poly.pdbx_seq_one_letter_code
_entity_poly.pdbx_strand_id
1 'polypeptide(L)'
;MKKAKQIIVFLLLLFGCAIIVLPKVLNIDFGEKLSQVANPKPILEHSSSKHSTSPSSTSKVSPSLAFKATYQIKLSPLDTLGRAGSAQVQLQAKHLPTQKREPRLTYNPVGWHNYKINGHWLMNRGHLVGYQFSGLNDEPKNLVPETAYLNAGSLTGMDDSNAQSMLFYENRLATWLKTHPDDWLSYQVTPLYQGKELIPRQVTLSYQGYDKNGKALKVAVGGHETINNEGVTEVMLDNRSPNATLNYLDGTAKEK
;
A
#
# COMPACT_ATOMS: atom_id res chain seq x y z
N MET A 1 4.86 -80.22 32.52
CA MET A 1 4.59 -80.01 33.96
C MET A 1 4.75 -78.53 34.28
N LYS A 2 3.67 -77.87 34.74
CA LYS A 2 3.60 -76.58 35.49
C LYS A 2 4.19 -75.34 34.80
N LYS A 3 3.62 -74.12 34.84
CA LYS A 3 2.35 -73.52 35.28
C LYS A 3 2.43 -72.09 34.73
N ALA A 4 1.34 -71.58 34.16
CA ALA A 4 1.17 -70.16 33.83
C ALA A 4 1.36 -69.29 35.08
N LYS A 5 2.02 -68.13 34.94
CA LYS A 5 2.05 -67.06 35.94
C LYS A 5 1.82 -65.69 35.29
N GLN A 6 0.61 -65.20 35.54
CA GLN A 6 0.22 -63.85 35.94
C GLN A 6 0.84 -62.64 35.23
N ILE A 7 -0.01 -62.01 34.42
CA ILE A 7 0.03 -60.61 34.01
C ILE A 7 -0.15 -59.73 35.25
N ILE A 8 0.80 -58.84 35.51
CA ILE A 8 0.61 -57.68 36.38
C ILE A 8 0.91 -56.42 35.55
N VAL A 9 -0.13 -55.60 35.43
CA VAL A 9 -0.13 -54.26 34.87
C VAL A 9 0.56 -53.31 35.84
N PHE A 10 1.53 -52.53 35.35
CA PHE A 10 1.91 -51.27 35.98
C PHE A 10 1.90 -50.17 34.91
N LEU A 11 0.85 -49.36 34.99
CA LEU A 11 0.69 -48.11 34.25
C LEU A 11 1.59 -47.07 34.94
N LEU A 12 2.65 -46.63 34.27
CA LEU A 12 3.43 -45.45 34.69
C LEU A 12 3.33 -44.40 33.59
N LEU A 13 2.41 -43.47 33.82
CA LEU A 13 2.33 -42.16 33.18
C LEU A 13 3.62 -41.39 33.49
N LEU A 14 4.48 -41.21 32.49
CA LEU A 14 5.51 -40.18 32.50
C LEU A 14 5.03 -39.02 31.61
N PHE A 15 4.38 -38.05 32.25
CA PHE A 15 4.39 -36.67 31.78
C PHE A 15 5.75 -36.06 32.16
N GLY A 16 6.58 -35.76 31.17
CA GLY A 16 7.85 -35.07 31.35
C GLY A 16 8.07 -34.10 30.21
N CYS A 17 7.86 -32.83 30.49
CA CYS A 17 7.95 -31.67 29.60
C CYS A 17 9.13 -31.71 28.63
N ALA A 18 8.86 -31.76 27.33
CA ALA A 18 9.80 -31.31 26.32
C ALA A 18 9.72 -29.77 26.26
N ILE A 19 10.60 -29.09 27.01
CA ILE A 19 10.89 -27.68 26.79
C ILE A 19 11.71 -27.60 25.51
N ILE A 20 11.06 -27.31 24.39
CA ILE A 20 11.73 -26.95 23.15
C ILE A 20 12.24 -25.51 23.34
N VAL A 21 13.53 -25.39 23.63
CA VAL A 21 14.26 -24.12 23.61
C VAL A 21 14.43 -23.73 22.13
N LEU A 22 13.67 -22.74 21.67
CA LEU A 22 13.89 -22.08 20.39
C LEU A 22 15.25 -21.37 20.41
N PRO A 23 16.17 -21.65 19.47
CA PRO A 23 17.39 -20.88 19.36
C PRO A 23 17.07 -19.49 18.78
N LYS A 24 17.73 -18.51 19.40
CA LYS A 24 17.73 -17.08 19.11
C LYS A 24 17.80 -16.75 17.62
N VAL A 25 16.87 -15.89 17.23
CA VAL A 25 16.98 -14.77 16.28
C VAL A 25 18.26 -14.78 15.42
N LEU A 26 18.09 -15.04 14.13
CA LEU A 26 19.06 -14.72 13.08
C LEU A 26 19.34 -13.21 13.11
N ASN A 27 20.46 -12.82 13.69
CA ASN A 27 21.09 -11.54 13.40
C ASN A 27 21.69 -11.63 12.00
N ILE A 28 20.99 -11.08 11.00
CA ILE A 28 21.58 -10.81 9.70
C ILE A 28 22.33 -9.48 9.82
N ASP A 29 23.64 -9.58 9.89
CA ASP A 29 24.56 -8.45 9.72
C ASP A 29 24.59 -8.07 8.24
N PHE A 30 24.06 -6.88 7.91
CA PHE A 30 24.24 -6.25 6.60
C PHE A 30 25.34 -5.20 6.70
N GLY A 31 26.56 -5.67 6.93
CA GLY A 31 27.76 -4.89 6.68
C GLY A 31 27.96 -4.73 5.18
N GLU A 32 27.38 -3.69 4.57
CA GLU A 32 27.94 -3.08 3.36
C GLU A 32 27.62 -1.57 3.30
N LYS A 33 28.64 -0.82 2.89
CA LYS A 33 28.66 0.62 2.70
C LYS A 33 27.81 0.97 1.46
N LEU A 34 26.54 1.31 1.66
CA LEU A 34 25.62 1.63 0.55
C LEU A 34 25.62 3.13 0.22
N SER A 35 26.21 3.45 -0.92
CA SER A 35 26.18 4.74 -1.61
C SER A 35 24.78 5.06 -2.14
N GLN A 36 24.52 6.36 -2.34
CA GLN A 36 23.29 6.92 -2.90
C GLN A 36 22.88 6.17 -4.19
N VAL A 37 21.65 5.67 -4.24
CA VAL A 37 21.08 5.06 -5.46
C VAL A 37 20.10 6.06 -6.06
N ALA A 38 20.58 6.86 -7.02
CA ALA A 38 19.77 7.74 -7.85
C ALA A 38 19.57 7.11 -9.24
N ASN A 39 18.44 7.40 -9.88
CA ASN A 39 18.27 7.08 -11.31
C ASN A 39 19.08 8.05 -12.19
N PRO A 40 19.52 7.65 -13.40
CA PRO A 40 20.07 8.57 -14.38
C PRO A 40 19.06 9.66 -14.77
N LYS A 41 19.57 10.84 -15.07
CA LYS A 41 18.79 12.06 -15.37
C LYS A 41 17.90 11.86 -16.61
N PRO A 42 16.60 12.19 -16.58
CA PRO A 42 15.75 12.14 -17.77
C PRO A 42 16.23 13.15 -18.82
N ILE A 43 16.36 12.70 -20.07
CA ILE A 43 16.59 13.58 -21.22
C ILE A 43 15.25 14.23 -21.56
N LEU A 44 15.14 15.54 -21.29
CA LEU A 44 13.98 16.35 -21.67
C LEU A 44 14.16 16.86 -23.10
N GLU A 45 13.49 16.24 -24.07
CA GLU A 45 13.28 16.87 -25.39
C GLU A 45 12.09 17.84 -25.32
N HIS A 46 12.33 19.06 -25.79
CA HIS A 46 11.33 20.11 -25.92
C HIS A 46 10.41 19.84 -27.10
N SER A 47 9.10 19.84 -26.86
CA SER A 47 8.09 20.11 -27.89
C SER A 47 6.91 20.88 -27.29
N SER A 48 6.55 21.95 -27.97
CA SER A 48 5.64 23.02 -27.54
C SER A 48 4.18 22.79 -27.93
N SER A 49 3.28 23.51 -27.25
CA SER A 49 1.87 23.83 -27.60
C SER A 49 0.83 22.73 -27.28
N LYS A 50 -0.38 23.01 -26.76
CA LYS A 50 -1.17 24.24 -26.58
C LYS A 50 -2.20 24.05 -25.46
N HIS A 51 -2.62 25.17 -24.90
CA HIS A 51 -3.64 25.37 -23.87
C HIS A 51 -5.06 25.10 -24.40
N SER A 52 -5.91 24.45 -23.61
CA SER A 52 -7.36 24.56 -23.77
C SER A 52 -8.09 24.24 -22.46
N THR A 53 -9.07 25.10 -22.21
CA THR A 53 -9.94 25.29 -21.05
C THR A 53 -10.90 24.13 -20.76
N SER A 54 -11.27 24.01 -19.49
CA SER A 54 -12.33 23.15 -18.92
C SER A 54 -13.71 23.39 -19.55
N PRO A 55 -14.64 22.44 -19.42
CA PRO A 55 -15.94 22.81 -18.87
C PRO A 55 -16.45 21.88 -17.75
N SER A 56 -17.20 22.49 -16.84
CA SER A 56 -18.04 21.84 -15.83
C SER A 56 -19.25 21.11 -16.44
N SER A 57 -19.71 20.01 -15.83
CA SER A 57 -21.10 19.78 -15.37
C SER A 57 -21.49 18.30 -15.29
N THR A 58 -22.42 18.03 -14.36
CA THR A 58 -23.20 16.79 -14.10
C THR A 58 -22.57 15.71 -13.22
N SER A 59 -23.12 15.61 -12.00
CA SER A 59 -22.88 14.61 -10.97
C SER A 59 -23.05 13.19 -11.52
N LYS A 60 -21.96 12.44 -11.58
CA LYS A 60 -21.90 11.05 -12.01
C LYS A 60 -20.78 10.42 -11.19
N VAL A 61 -21.13 9.50 -10.29
CA VAL A 61 -20.19 8.60 -9.58
C VAL A 61 -18.98 8.39 -10.48
N SER A 62 -17.81 8.89 -10.07
CA SER A 62 -16.59 8.85 -10.89
C SER A 62 -16.49 7.48 -11.57
N PRO A 63 -16.51 7.39 -12.93
CA PRO A 63 -16.77 6.15 -13.67
C PRO A 63 -15.89 4.96 -13.27
N SER A 64 -14.76 5.25 -12.64
CA SER A 64 -13.86 4.28 -12.06
C SER A 64 -14.54 3.42 -11.00
N LEU A 65 -15.16 3.98 -9.95
CA LEU A 65 -15.68 3.21 -8.80
C LEU A 65 -17.02 2.49 -9.03
N ALA A 66 -17.54 2.50 -10.26
CA ALA A 66 -18.77 1.81 -10.61
C ALA A 66 -18.69 0.30 -10.34
N PHE A 67 -19.76 -0.27 -9.78
CA PHE A 67 -19.87 -1.70 -9.55
C PHE A 67 -19.84 -2.50 -10.86
N LYS A 68 -19.01 -3.55 -10.91
CA LYS A 68 -18.85 -4.46 -12.06
C LYS A 68 -19.10 -5.92 -11.72
N ALA A 69 -19.31 -6.26 -10.45
CA ALA A 69 -19.51 -7.62 -9.96
C ALA A 69 -18.41 -8.62 -10.37
N THR A 70 -17.20 -8.14 -10.62
CA THR A 70 -16.05 -8.96 -11.02
C THR A 70 -14.77 -8.42 -10.40
N TYR A 71 -13.84 -9.33 -10.09
CA TYR A 71 -12.51 -8.92 -9.70
C TYR A 71 -11.86 -8.16 -10.86
N GLN A 72 -11.38 -6.95 -10.58
CA GLN A 72 -10.63 -6.16 -11.55
C GLN A 72 -9.56 -5.35 -10.85
N ILE A 73 -8.42 -5.21 -11.53
CA ILE A 73 -7.41 -4.21 -11.24
C ILE A 73 -7.20 -3.38 -12.49
N LYS A 74 -7.25 -2.06 -12.37
CA LYS A 74 -7.08 -1.11 -13.47
C LYS A 74 -6.02 -0.10 -13.08
N LEU A 75 -4.99 -0.02 -13.90
CA LEU A 75 -3.86 0.88 -13.71
C LEU A 75 -3.83 1.87 -14.87
N SER A 76 -3.80 3.15 -14.57
CA SER A 76 -3.62 4.18 -15.58
C SER A 76 -2.26 4.00 -16.27
N PRO A 77 -2.14 4.33 -17.56
CA PRO A 77 -0.84 4.45 -18.21
C PRO A 77 0.07 5.39 -17.44
N LEU A 78 1.38 5.18 -17.55
CA LEU A 78 2.34 6.20 -17.15
C LEU A 78 2.13 7.45 -18.01
N ASP A 79 2.23 8.63 -17.42
CA ASP A 79 2.14 9.87 -18.18
C ASP A 79 3.45 10.17 -18.96
N THR A 80 3.49 11.30 -19.65
CA THR A 80 4.65 11.70 -20.47
C THR A 80 5.93 11.96 -19.65
N LEU A 81 5.83 12.09 -18.33
CA LEU A 81 6.97 12.20 -17.41
C LEU A 81 7.33 10.86 -16.77
N GLY A 82 6.66 9.77 -17.16
CA GLY A 82 6.84 8.43 -16.59
C GLY A 82 6.19 8.25 -15.22
N ARG A 83 5.29 9.15 -14.82
CA ARG A 83 4.63 9.09 -13.50
C ARG A 83 3.44 8.14 -13.55
N ALA A 84 3.21 7.41 -12.46
CA ALA A 84 2.03 6.58 -12.32
C ALA A 84 0.77 7.46 -12.23
N GLY A 85 -0.28 7.07 -12.96
CA GLY A 85 -1.62 7.65 -12.79
C GLY A 85 -2.40 6.94 -11.69
N SER A 86 -3.73 6.96 -11.73
CA SER A 86 -4.54 6.26 -10.73
C SER A 86 -4.42 4.73 -10.84
N ALA A 87 -4.48 4.06 -9.69
CA ALA A 87 -4.63 2.61 -9.58
C ALA A 87 -5.95 2.27 -8.89
N GLN A 88 -6.67 1.28 -9.40
CA GLN A 88 -7.97 0.89 -8.89
C GLN A 88 -8.07 -0.62 -8.77
N VAL A 89 -8.73 -1.10 -7.71
CA VAL A 89 -9.17 -2.48 -7.56
C VAL A 89 -10.67 -2.56 -7.20
N GLN A 90 -11.36 -3.57 -7.71
CA GLN A 90 -12.66 -4.00 -7.19
C GLN A 90 -12.58 -5.48 -6.83
N LEU A 91 -12.86 -5.81 -5.58
CA LEU A 91 -12.58 -7.14 -5.04
C LEU A 91 -13.50 -7.51 -3.87
N GLN A 92 -13.46 -8.78 -3.49
CA GLN A 92 -14.08 -9.37 -2.31
C GLN A 92 -12.96 -10.01 -1.47
N ALA A 93 -13.26 -10.46 -0.25
CA ALA A 93 -12.27 -11.10 0.62
C ALA A 93 -11.56 -12.30 -0.04
N LYS A 94 -12.29 -13.11 -0.82
CA LYS A 94 -11.74 -14.29 -1.51
C LYS A 94 -10.70 -13.96 -2.61
N HIS A 95 -10.65 -12.70 -3.05
CA HIS A 95 -9.72 -12.25 -4.08
C HIS A 95 -8.42 -11.67 -3.49
N LEU A 96 -8.31 -11.55 -2.16
CA LEU A 96 -7.09 -11.08 -1.52
C LEU A 96 -5.92 -12.04 -1.84
N PRO A 97 -4.73 -11.54 -2.19
CA PRO A 97 -3.58 -12.38 -2.50
C PRO A 97 -3.19 -13.27 -1.32
N THR A 98 -2.91 -14.55 -1.60
CA THR A 98 -2.42 -15.52 -0.62
C THR A 98 -0.91 -15.72 -0.70
N GLN A 99 -0.29 -15.31 -1.81
CA GLN A 99 1.15 -15.40 -2.01
C GLN A 99 1.88 -14.39 -1.11
N LYS A 100 3.03 -14.80 -0.57
CA LYS A 100 3.88 -13.91 0.20
C LYS A 100 4.44 -12.81 -0.71
N ARG A 101 4.37 -11.56 -0.25
CA ARG A 101 5.00 -10.41 -0.93
C ARG A 101 6.49 -10.66 -1.08
N GLU A 102 7.05 -10.22 -2.21
CA GLU A 102 8.50 -10.19 -2.37
C GLU A 102 9.14 -9.35 -1.27
N PRO A 103 10.24 -9.81 -0.65
CA PRO A 103 10.84 -9.13 0.49
C PRO A 103 11.38 -7.75 0.11
N ARG A 104 11.61 -7.49 -1.18
CA ARG A 104 12.14 -6.24 -1.69
C ARG A 104 11.63 -5.98 -3.10
N LEU A 105 11.14 -4.75 -3.32
CA LEU A 105 10.87 -4.22 -4.65
C LEU A 105 12.17 -3.81 -5.34
N THR A 106 12.24 -3.89 -6.66
CA THR A 106 13.43 -3.55 -7.46
C THR A 106 13.20 -2.38 -8.42
N TYR A 107 11.97 -2.13 -8.85
CA TYR A 107 11.62 -1.03 -9.74
C TYR A 107 11.72 0.32 -9.04
N ASN A 108 12.42 1.27 -9.67
CA ASN A 108 12.50 2.65 -9.19
C ASN A 108 11.56 3.55 -9.99
N PRO A 109 10.46 4.04 -9.41
CA PRO A 109 9.61 5.02 -10.09
C PRO A 109 10.37 6.33 -10.36
N VAL A 110 9.82 7.17 -11.24
CA VAL A 110 10.42 8.47 -11.55
C VAL A 110 10.55 9.34 -10.30
N GLY A 111 11.64 10.12 -10.23
CA GLY A 111 11.98 10.91 -9.03
C GLY A 111 12.52 10.08 -7.85
N TRP A 112 12.67 8.76 -7.98
CA TRP A 112 13.20 7.94 -6.90
C TRP A 112 14.62 8.36 -6.46
N HIS A 113 14.69 8.84 -5.23
CA HIS A 113 15.90 8.99 -4.43
C HIS A 113 15.59 8.47 -3.03
N ASN A 114 16.53 7.80 -2.39
CA ASN A 114 16.35 7.38 -1.01
C ASN A 114 17.52 7.82 -0.14
N TYR A 115 17.16 8.40 1.01
CA TYR A 115 18.09 8.98 1.97
C TYR A 115 17.93 8.27 3.31
N LYS A 116 19.03 8.09 4.04
CA LYS A 116 18.96 7.77 5.46
C LYS A 116 19.06 9.06 6.25
N ILE A 117 18.03 9.35 7.06
CA ILE A 117 17.99 10.48 7.97
C ILE A 117 17.84 9.91 9.38
N ASN A 118 18.77 10.25 10.27
CA ASN A 118 18.88 9.67 11.62
C ASN A 118 18.82 8.13 11.63
N GLY A 119 19.49 7.49 10.66
CA GLY A 119 19.59 6.03 10.55
C GLY A 119 18.41 5.34 9.86
N HIS A 120 17.36 6.08 9.47
CA HIS A 120 16.14 5.53 8.89
C HIS A 120 15.92 5.98 7.46
N TRP A 121 15.44 5.07 6.60
CA TRP A 121 15.14 5.38 5.20
C TRP A 121 13.94 6.32 5.09
N LEU A 122 14.11 7.41 4.36
CA LEU A 122 13.07 8.42 4.17
C LEU A 122 11.96 7.95 3.23
N MET A 123 12.32 7.28 2.13
CA MET A 123 11.40 6.97 1.04
C MET A 123 11.16 5.45 0.91
N ASN A 124 9.94 5.10 0.52
CA ASN A 124 9.53 3.79 0.07
C ASN A 124 9.10 3.85 -1.40
N ARG A 125 9.30 2.75 -2.12
CA ARG A 125 8.60 2.51 -3.38
C ARG A 125 7.17 2.15 -2.98
N GLY A 126 6.37 3.18 -2.76
CA GLY A 126 5.04 3.10 -2.20
C GLY A 126 4.06 2.58 -3.23
N HIS A 127 3.19 1.67 -2.81
CA HIS A 127 2.12 1.15 -3.64
C HIS A 127 0.96 2.13 -3.66
N LEU A 128 0.42 2.44 -4.84
CA LEU A 128 -0.86 3.16 -4.92
C LEU A 128 -1.97 2.28 -4.34
N VAL A 129 -2.21 1.09 -4.91
CA VAL A 129 -3.04 0.06 -4.27
C VAL A 129 -2.14 -0.97 -3.61
N GLY A 130 -2.18 -1.05 -2.28
CA GLY A 130 -1.32 -1.91 -1.47
C GLY A 130 -1.32 -3.38 -1.90
N TYR A 131 -0.17 -4.03 -1.69
CA TYR A 131 0.02 -5.44 -2.06
C TYR A 131 -1.09 -6.37 -1.54
N GLN A 132 -1.60 -6.11 -0.33
CA GLN A 132 -2.67 -6.92 0.27
C GLN A 132 -3.98 -6.92 -0.53
N PHE A 133 -4.16 -5.98 -1.46
CA PHE A 133 -5.29 -5.94 -2.38
C PHE A 133 -4.90 -6.26 -3.82
N SER A 134 -3.75 -5.74 -4.27
CA SER A 134 -3.34 -5.82 -5.66
C SER A 134 -2.56 -7.09 -6.01
N GLY A 135 -1.78 -7.62 -5.07
CA GLY A 135 -0.81 -8.70 -5.31
C GLY A 135 0.37 -8.28 -6.19
N LEU A 136 0.49 -6.99 -6.51
CA LEU A 136 1.51 -6.47 -7.42
C LEU A 136 2.80 -6.16 -6.68
N ASN A 137 3.94 -6.58 -7.22
CA ASN A 137 5.26 -6.21 -6.72
C ASN A 137 5.82 -5.02 -7.52
N ASP A 138 6.68 -5.28 -8.52
CA ASP A 138 7.39 -4.28 -9.31
C ASP A 138 6.59 -3.74 -10.51
N GLU A 139 5.30 -3.45 -10.33
CA GLU A 139 4.45 -2.87 -11.38
C GLU A 139 4.61 -1.35 -11.46
N PRO A 140 5.20 -0.79 -12.55
CA PRO A 140 5.48 0.64 -12.66
C PRO A 140 4.27 1.55 -12.48
N LYS A 141 3.08 1.12 -12.93
CA LYS A 141 1.86 1.91 -12.86
C LYS A 141 1.19 1.89 -11.49
N ASN A 142 1.74 1.15 -10.53
CA ASN A 142 1.24 1.04 -9.16
C ASN A 142 2.28 1.48 -8.12
N LEU A 143 3.40 2.08 -8.55
CA LEU A 143 4.47 2.51 -7.66
C LEU A 143 4.80 3.99 -7.84
N VAL A 144 4.87 4.71 -6.72
CA VAL A 144 5.35 6.10 -6.65
C VAL A 144 6.35 6.26 -5.50
N PRO A 145 7.23 7.27 -5.51
CA PRO A 145 8.03 7.56 -4.32
C PRO A 145 7.13 8.15 -3.22
N GLU A 146 7.00 7.42 -2.12
CA GLU A 146 6.27 7.85 -0.93
C GLU A 146 7.22 7.97 0.25
N THR A 147 7.00 8.92 1.14
CA THR A 147 7.71 8.92 2.42
C THR A 147 7.32 7.70 3.25
N ALA A 148 8.23 7.20 4.10
CA ALA A 148 7.90 6.15 5.07
C ALA A 148 6.73 6.56 5.99
N TYR A 149 6.65 7.86 6.29
CA TYR A 149 5.56 8.43 7.08
C TYR A 149 4.19 8.32 6.39
N LEU A 150 4.09 8.67 5.10
CA LEU A 150 2.87 8.46 4.31
C LEU A 150 2.56 6.97 4.13
N ASN A 151 3.55 6.16 3.75
CA ASN A 151 3.32 4.76 3.41
C ASN A 151 2.95 3.92 4.64
N ALA A 152 3.71 4.05 5.74
CA ALA A 152 3.66 3.15 6.89
C ALA A 152 3.29 3.84 8.21
N GLY A 153 3.01 5.15 8.21
CA GLY A 153 2.60 5.91 9.41
C GLY A 153 3.73 6.28 10.35
N SER A 154 4.95 5.83 10.09
CA SER A 154 6.10 6.05 10.96
C SER A 154 7.36 6.30 10.14
N LEU A 155 8.33 7.00 10.76
CA LEU A 155 9.70 7.05 10.24
C LEU A 155 10.42 5.71 10.40
N THR A 156 9.95 4.86 11.32
CA THR A 156 10.55 3.59 11.69
C THR A 156 9.47 2.50 11.84
N GLY A 157 9.63 1.41 11.10
CA GLY A 157 8.66 0.32 11.13
C GLY A 157 7.30 0.73 10.58
N MET A 158 6.24 0.27 11.24
CA MET A 158 4.85 0.45 10.82
C MET A 158 4.03 0.96 12.00
N ASP A 159 3.14 1.91 11.75
CA ASP A 159 2.16 2.44 12.70
C ASP A 159 0.81 2.59 11.98
N ASP A 160 -0.08 1.64 12.19
CA ASP A 160 -1.42 1.65 11.61
C ASP A 160 -2.45 2.44 12.44
N SER A 161 -2.01 3.15 13.48
CA SER A 161 -2.82 4.11 14.24
C SER A 161 -2.75 5.52 13.66
N ASN A 162 -1.75 5.81 12.81
CA ASN A 162 -1.56 7.12 12.21
C ASN A 162 -2.49 7.35 11.01
N ALA A 163 -3.56 8.12 11.21
CA ALA A 163 -4.54 8.51 10.19
C ALA A 163 -3.98 9.40 9.05
N GLN A 164 -2.71 9.80 9.10
CA GLN A 164 -2.02 10.49 8.01
C GLN A 164 -1.35 9.51 7.02
N SER A 165 -1.53 8.20 7.19
CA SER A 165 -0.83 7.17 6.42
C SER A 165 -1.74 6.24 5.63
N MET A 166 -1.24 5.72 4.51
CA MET A 166 -1.89 4.70 3.69
C MET A 166 -2.24 3.45 4.51
N LEU A 167 -1.27 2.97 5.30
CA LEU A 167 -1.41 1.75 6.11
C LEU A 167 -2.64 1.79 7.04
N PHE A 168 -2.93 2.93 7.66
CA PHE A 168 -4.11 3.11 8.52
C PHE A 168 -5.41 2.74 7.80
N TYR A 169 -5.61 3.28 6.60
CA TYR A 169 -6.84 3.08 5.84
C TYR A 169 -6.88 1.69 5.23
N GLU A 170 -5.78 1.24 4.62
CA GLU A 170 -5.73 -0.06 3.96
C GLU A 170 -5.95 -1.22 4.93
N ASN A 171 -5.37 -1.20 6.14
CA ASN A 171 -5.62 -2.25 7.14
C ASN A 171 -7.09 -2.31 7.58
N ARG A 172 -7.76 -1.16 7.67
CA ARG A 172 -9.18 -1.09 8.06
C ARG A 172 -10.10 -1.49 6.91
N LEU A 173 -9.79 -1.12 5.68
CA LEU A 173 -10.49 -1.59 4.49
C LEU A 173 -10.34 -3.11 4.33
N ALA A 174 -9.15 -3.66 4.59
CA ALA A 174 -8.93 -5.11 4.59
C ALA A 174 -9.72 -5.81 5.69
N THR A 175 -9.81 -5.21 6.88
CA THR A 175 -10.66 -5.70 7.97
C THR A 175 -12.13 -5.69 7.57
N TRP A 176 -12.62 -4.59 6.98
CA TRP A 176 -14.00 -4.47 6.50
C TRP A 176 -14.34 -5.55 5.47
N LEU A 177 -13.47 -5.77 4.47
CA LEU A 177 -13.61 -6.84 3.49
C LEU A 177 -13.71 -8.22 4.14
N LYS A 178 -12.86 -8.51 5.13
CA LYS A 178 -12.83 -9.81 5.81
C LYS A 178 -14.08 -10.06 6.68
N THR A 179 -14.67 -9.00 7.25
CA THR A 179 -15.91 -9.11 8.04
C THR A 179 -17.17 -9.11 7.18
N HIS A 180 -17.05 -8.78 5.89
CA HIS A 180 -18.13 -8.79 4.89
C HIS A 180 -17.72 -9.60 3.65
N PRO A 181 -17.52 -10.93 3.77
CA PRO A 181 -16.86 -11.74 2.74
C PRO A 181 -17.60 -11.80 1.39
N ASP A 182 -18.92 -11.57 1.40
CA ASP A 182 -19.78 -11.55 0.21
C ASP A 182 -19.94 -10.15 -0.41
N ASP A 183 -19.47 -9.10 0.27
CA ASP A 183 -19.53 -7.73 -0.22
C ASP A 183 -18.28 -7.38 -1.01
N TRP A 184 -18.42 -6.40 -1.88
CA TRP A 184 -17.38 -5.88 -2.75
C TRP A 184 -16.85 -4.57 -2.22
N LEU A 185 -15.53 -4.39 -2.25
CA LEU A 185 -14.88 -3.10 -2.13
C LEU A 185 -14.46 -2.62 -3.51
N SER A 186 -14.84 -1.40 -3.88
CA SER A 186 -14.16 -0.64 -4.95
C SER A 186 -13.25 0.38 -4.28
N TYR A 187 -11.96 0.33 -4.61
CA TYR A 187 -10.92 1.18 -4.02
C TYR A 187 -10.04 1.74 -5.14
N GLN A 188 -9.82 3.04 -5.13
CA GLN A 188 -8.94 3.75 -6.04
C GLN A 188 -7.97 4.63 -5.26
N VAL A 189 -6.73 4.66 -5.72
CA VAL A 189 -5.72 5.60 -5.24
C VAL A 189 -5.23 6.45 -6.40
N THR A 190 -5.24 7.76 -6.20
CA THR A 190 -4.88 8.76 -7.22
C THR A 190 -3.74 9.63 -6.70
N PRO A 191 -2.54 9.54 -7.28
CA PRO A 191 -1.45 10.45 -6.95
C PRO A 191 -1.72 11.85 -7.51
N LEU A 192 -1.49 12.89 -6.70
CA LEU A 192 -1.67 14.29 -7.06
C LEU A 192 -0.31 14.98 -7.20
N TYR A 193 0.06 15.32 -8.44
CA TYR A 193 1.28 16.03 -8.79
C TYR A 193 1.00 17.51 -9.07
N GLN A 194 1.96 18.40 -8.79
CA GLN A 194 1.89 19.79 -9.22
C GLN A 194 2.83 20.04 -10.41
N GLY A 195 2.28 20.42 -11.57
CA GLY A 195 3.06 20.72 -12.77
C GLY A 195 3.98 19.56 -13.18
N LYS A 196 5.28 19.83 -13.25
CA LYS A 196 6.31 18.87 -13.68
C LYS A 196 6.94 18.08 -12.51
N GLU A 197 6.37 18.15 -11.32
CA GLU A 197 6.86 17.41 -10.17
C GLU A 197 6.81 15.90 -10.40
N LEU A 198 7.90 15.22 -10.03
CA LEU A 198 8.03 13.76 -10.15
C LEU A 198 7.51 13.03 -8.92
N ILE A 199 7.44 13.71 -7.78
CA ILE A 199 6.88 13.17 -6.54
C ILE A 199 5.46 13.69 -6.36
N PRO A 200 4.46 12.84 -6.07
CA PRO A 200 3.13 13.34 -5.77
C PRO A 200 3.18 14.11 -4.45
N ARG A 201 2.54 15.27 -4.40
CA ARG A 201 2.36 16.07 -3.17
C ARG A 201 1.43 15.36 -2.20
N GLN A 202 0.41 14.72 -2.74
CA GLN A 202 -0.64 14.05 -2.01
C GLN A 202 -1.08 12.78 -2.76
N VAL A 203 -1.75 11.89 -2.04
CA VAL A 203 -2.51 10.78 -2.61
C VAL A 203 -3.96 10.87 -2.13
N THR A 204 -4.90 10.66 -3.04
CA THR A 204 -6.32 10.57 -2.71
C THR A 204 -6.74 9.11 -2.74
N LEU A 205 -7.29 8.63 -1.63
CA LEU A 205 -7.92 7.32 -1.50
C LEU A 205 -9.42 7.53 -1.66
N SER A 206 -10.04 6.82 -2.60
CA SER A 206 -11.48 6.84 -2.81
C SER A 206 -12.01 5.42 -2.71
N TYR A 207 -13.04 5.19 -1.89
CA TYR A 207 -13.59 3.85 -1.71
C TYR A 207 -15.10 3.81 -1.47
N GLN A 208 -15.69 2.71 -1.92
CA GLN A 208 -17.12 2.42 -1.82
C GLN A 208 -17.33 0.91 -1.67
N GLY A 209 -18.14 0.51 -0.69
CA GLY A 209 -18.64 -0.85 -0.55
C GLY A 209 -19.86 -1.10 -1.42
N TYR A 210 -20.08 -2.33 -1.86
CA TYR A 210 -21.27 -2.77 -2.58
C TYR A 210 -21.70 -4.15 -2.11
N ASP A 211 -23.01 -4.38 -1.97
CA ASP A 211 -23.52 -5.73 -1.80
C ASP A 211 -23.44 -6.54 -3.10
N LYS A 212 -23.77 -7.83 -3.04
CA LYS A 212 -23.79 -8.73 -4.21
C LYS A 212 -24.68 -8.26 -5.38
N ASN A 213 -25.66 -7.40 -5.12
CA ASN A 213 -26.59 -6.88 -6.12
C ASN A 213 -26.17 -5.48 -6.63
N GLY A 214 -25.05 -4.94 -6.15
CA GLY A 214 -24.55 -3.63 -6.52
C GLY A 214 -25.18 -2.47 -5.76
N LYS A 215 -25.90 -2.71 -4.66
CA LYS A 215 -26.34 -1.63 -3.77
C LYS A 215 -25.13 -1.08 -3.02
N ALA A 216 -24.95 0.23 -3.06
CA ALA A 216 -23.88 0.91 -2.32
C ALA A 216 -24.03 0.70 -0.80
N LEU A 217 -22.91 0.36 -0.15
CA LEU A 217 -22.76 0.18 1.28
C LEU A 217 -21.77 1.21 1.82
N LYS A 218 -22.13 1.89 2.90
CA LYS A 218 -21.21 2.80 3.58
C LYS A 218 -20.06 1.99 4.19
N VAL A 219 -18.84 2.37 3.84
CA VAL A 219 -17.61 1.90 4.49
C VAL A 219 -17.08 3.06 5.32
N ALA A 220 -17.00 2.88 6.63
CA ALA A 220 -16.51 3.88 7.57
C ALA A 220 -15.32 3.31 8.33
N VAL A 221 -14.14 3.85 8.08
CA VAL A 221 -12.89 3.43 8.73
C VAL A 221 -12.32 4.50 9.66
N GLY A 222 -12.95 5.68 9.74
CA GLY A 222 -12.52 6.79 10.59
C GLY A 222 -11.32 7.54 10.01
N GLY A 223 -10.60 8.29 10.86
CA GLY A 223 -9.50 9.14 10.40
C GLY A 223 -10.03 10.45 9.79
N HIS A 224 -9.55 10.79 8.58
CA HIS A 224 -9.86 12.04 7.90
C HIS A 224 -10.83 11.85 6.72
N GLU A 225 -11.80 10.96 6.87
CA GLU A 225 -12.83 10.68 5.86
C GLU A 225 -13.66 11.91 5.53
N THR A 226 -13.86 12.12 4.24
CA THR A 226 -14.88 13.02 3.67
C THR A 226 -15.78 12.20 2.75
N ILE A 227 -17.00 12.68 2.51
CA ILE A 227 -17.91 12.06 1.56
C ILE A 227 -18.15 13.07 0.44
N ASN A 228 -17.87 12.68 -0.79
CA ASN A 228 -18.11 13.54 -1.94
C ASN A 228 -19.61 13.56 -2.32
N ASN A 229 -19.99 14.38 -3.30
CA ASN A 229 -21.39 14.56 -3.71
C ASN A 229 -22.04 13.29 -4.29
N GLU A 230 -21.26 12.22 -4.51
CA GLU A 230 -21.68 10.95 -5.09
C GLU A 230 -21.82 9.85 -4.02
N GLY A 231 -21.59 10.18 -2.75
CA GLY A 231 -21.67 9.24 -1.63
C GLY A 231 -20.42 8.39 -1.45
N VAL A 232 -19.37 8.62 -2.26
CA VAL A 232 -18.08 7.93 -2.16
C VAL A 232 -17.26 8.55 -1.04
N THR A 233 -16.63 7.70 -0.23
CA THR A 233 -15.69 8.14 0.79
C THR A 233 -14.35 8.51 0.15
N GLU A 234 -13.82 9.68 0.50
CA GLU A 234 -12.51 10.18 0.05
C GLU A 234 -11.64 10.60 1.23
N VAL A 235 -10.34 10.31 1.11
CA VAL A 235 -9.31 10.72 2.05
C VAL A 235 -8.14 11.27 1.25
N MET A 236 -7.63 12.43 1.64
CA MET A 236 -6.44 13.03 1.04
C MET A 236 -5.28 13.00 2.03
N LEU A 237 -4.17 12.38 1.64
CA LEU A 237 -2.98 12.22 2.49
C LEU A 237 -1.79 12.97 1.90
N ASP A 238 -1.07 13.70 2.76
CA ASP A 238 0.13 14.43 2.36
C ASP A 238 1.33 13.50 2.25
N ASN A 239 2.03 13.54 1.12
CA ASN A 239 3.33 12.89 0.95
C ASN A 239 4.44 13.73 1.56
N ARG A 240 4.44 13.82 2.88
CA ARG A 240 5.36 14.65 3.67
C ARG A 240 6.11 13.82 4.69
N SER A 241 7.25 14.34 5.15
CA SER A 241 7.97 13.77 6.28
C SER A 241 8.12 14.79 7.43
N PRO A 242 7.95 14.37 8.70
CA PRO A 242 8.24 15.23 9.85
C PRO A 242 9.72 15.63 9.94
N ASN A 243 10.67 14.77 9.53
CA ASN A 243 12.11 15.00 9.68
C ASN A 243 12.84 15.47 8.39
N ALA A 244 12.11 15.69 7.30
CA ALA A 244 12.71 16.08 6.04
C ALA A 244 11.81 17.03 5.24
N THR A 245 12.44 17.83 4.39
CA THR A 245 11.79 18.64 3.36
C THR A 245 12.08 18.01 2.00
N LEU A 246 11.02 17.65 1.28
CA LEU A 246 11.10 17.03 -0.04
C LEU A 246 11.19 18.11 -1.12
N ASN A 247 12.07 17.90 -2.10
CA ASN A 247 12.02 18.56 -3.39
C ASN A 247 11.16 17.71 -4.33
N TYR A 248 9.88 18.06 -4.46
CA TYR A 248 8.93 17.28 -5.26
C TYR A 248 9.25 17.32 -6.76
N LEU A 249 10.04 18.29 -7.21
CA LEU A 249 10.39 18.44 -8.62
C LEU A 249 11.26 17.28 -9.11
N ASP A 250 12.26 16.88 -8.33
CA ASP A 250 13.25 15.86 -8.72
C ASP A 250 13.35 14.68 -7.74
N GLY A 251 12.69 14.77 -6.59
CA GLY A 251 12.66 13.75 -5.54
C GLY A 251 13.85 13.76 -4.59
N THR A 252 14.74 14.74 -4.69
CA THR A 252 15.77 14.96 -3.66
C THR A 252 15.13 15.43 -2.34
N ALA A 253 15.85 15.29 -1.23
CA ALA A 253 15.37 15.74 0.08
C ALA A 253 16.49 16.32 0.93
N LYS A 254 16.11 17.16 1.89
CA LYS A 254 16.99 17.70 2.93
C LYS A 254 16.42 17.39 4.30
N GLU A 255 17.30 16.99 5.22
CA GLU A 255 16.95 16.92 6.63
C GLU A 255 16.53 18.31 7.14
N LYS A 256 15.60 18.33 8.10
CA LYS A 256 15.12 19.54 8.78
C LYS A 256 15.95 19.87 10.00
#